data_AF-A0A0F9P7A9-F1
#
_entry.id   AF-A0A0F9P7A9-F1
#
_cell.length_a   1.000
_cell.length_b   1.000
_cell.length_c   1.000
_cell.angle_alpha   90.00
_cell.angle_beta   90.00
_cell.angle_gamma   90.00
#
_symmetry.space_group_name_H-M   'P 1'
#
loop_
_entity.id
_entity.type
_entity.pdbx_description
1 polymer ?
#
loop_
_entity_poly.entity_id
_entity_poly.type
_entity_poly.pdbx_seq_one_letter_code
_entity_poly.pdbx_strand_id
1 'polypeptide(L)'
;MKRFEAALHIAEQLGKLNDKAIRLSNIASINSAQKNYPEALKRFEEALQIDEQLGNLRGKATCLNNIGAIHDAQGNYSKPGTIRRSTSNS
;
A
#
# COMPACT_ATOMS: atom_id res chain seq x y z
N MET A 1 6.68 -37.25 11.10
CA MET A 1 7.43 -36.03 11.48
C MET A 1 7.69 -35.12 10.28
N LYS A 2 8.40 -35.54 9.22
CA LYS A 2 8.73 -34.70 8.05
C LYS A 2 7.59 -33.86 7.43
N ARG A 3 6.35 -34.38 7.37
CA ARG A 3 5.18 -33.63 6.83
C ARG A 3 4.74 -32.47 7.74
N PHE A 4 4.84 -32.64 9.06
CA PHE A 4 4.49 -31.60 10.02
C PHE A 4 5.55 -30.49 10.05
N GLU A 5 6.83 -30.85 9.94
CA GLU A 5 7.94 -29.88 9.82
C GLU A 5 7.82 -29.05 8.52
N ALA A 6 7.48 -29.69 7.40
CA ALA A 6 7.23 -28.98 6.14
C ALA A 6 6.04 -28.02 6.25
N ALA A 7 4.93 -28.47 6.85
CA ALA A 7 3.75 -27.62 7.08
C ALA A 7 4.07 -26.42 7.99
N LEU A 8 4.85 -26.64 9.06
CA LEU A 8 5.31 -25.58 9.96
C LEU A 8 6.18 -24.57 9.22
N HIS A 9 7.14 -25.03 8.43
CA HIS A 9 8.02 -24.16 7.66
C HIS A 9 7.23 -23.29 6.68
N ILE A 10 6.24 -23.86 5.97
CA ILE A 10 5.37 -23.11 5.07
C ILE A 10 4.56 -22.06 5.84
N ALA A 11 3.96 -22.43 6.98
CA ALA A 11 3.20 -21.50 7.81
C ALA A 11 4.07 -20.32 8.30
N GLU A 12 5.31 -20.58 8.71
CA GLU A 12 6.26 -19.54 9.10
C GLU A 12 6.61 -18.60 7.94
N GLN A 13 6.86 -19.14 6.74
CA GLN A 13 7.15 -18.33 5.55
C GLN A 13 5.96 -17.44 5.20
N LEU A 14 4.74 -17.98 5.21
CA LEU A 14 3.52 -17.21 4.97
C LEU A 14 3.35 -16.09 6.02
N GLY A 15 3.61 -16.37 7.29
CA GLY A 15 3.59 -15.36 8.36
C GLY A 15 4.59 -14.23 8.11
N LYS A 16 5.83 -14.57 7.76
CA LYS A 16 6.88 -13.58 7.45
C LYS A 16 6.53 -12.70 6.25
N LEU A 17 5.94 -13.29 5.21
CA LEU A 17 5.47 -12.55 4.05
C LEU A 17 4.34 -11.59 4.42
N ASN A 18 3.36 -12.04 5.21
CA ASN A 18 2.27 -11.19 5.67
C ASN A 18 2.78 -9.99 6.49
N ASP A 19 3.68 -10.25 7.44
CA ASP A 19 4.31 -9.21 8.25
C ASP A 19 5.09 -8.21 7.38
N LYS A 20 5.76 -8.70 6.33
CA LYS A 20 6.48 -7.84 5.37
C LYS A 20 5.51 -6.94 4.59
N ALA A 21 4.39 -7.47 4.09
CA ALA A 21 3.38 -6.70 3.36
C ALA A 21 2.77 -5.58 4.22
N ILE A 22 2.43 -5.89 5.47
CA ILE A 22 1.90 -4.92 6.44
C ILE A 22 2.91 -3.79 6.68
N ARG A 23 4.18 -4.13 6.92
CA ARG A 23 5.24 -3.15 7.16
C ARG A 23 5.47 -2.24 5.97
N LEU A 24 5.51 -2.80 4.75
CA LEU A 24 5.64 -2.03 3.52
C LEU A 24 4.47 -1.07 3.34
N SER A 25 3.23 -1.52 3.55
CA SER A 25 2.03 -0.66 3.49
C SER A 25 2.08 0.49 4.48
N ASN A 26 2.58 0.26 5.70
CA ASN A 26 2.74 1.30 6.70
C ASN A 26 3.80 2.33 6.30
N ILE A 27 4.96 1.87 5.82
CA ILE A 27 6.04 2.76 5.31
C ILE A 27 5.53 3.59 4.13
N ALA A 28 4.78 2.95 3.22
CA ALA A 28 4.17 3.62 2.07
C ALA A 28 3.19 4.72 2.52
N SER A 29 2.37 4.43 3.52
CA SER A 29 1.41 5.39 4.08
C SER A 29 2.12 6.61 4.71
N ILE A 30 3.23 6.37 5.43
CA ILE A 30 4.05 7.45 6.00
C ILE A 30 4.67 8.31 4.88
N ASN A 31 5.26 7.70 3.86
CA ASN A 31 5.82 8.42 2.71
C ASN A 31 4.75 9.23 1.96
N SER A 32 3.54 8.67 1.79
CA SER A 32 2.41 9.36 1.18
C SER A 32 2.01 10.61 2.00
N ALA A 33 1.93 10.49 3.32
CA ALA A 33 1.68 11.62 4.21
C ALA A 33 2.77 12.71 4.13
N GLN A 34 4.02 12.32 3.87
CA GLN A 34 5.15 13.23 3.64
C GLN A 34 5.21 13.77 2.20
N LYS A 35 4.22 13.46 1.35
CA LYS A 35 4.18 13.79 -0.09
C LYS A 35 5.33 13.20 -0.90
N ASN A 36 6.05 12.22 -0.36
CA ASN A 36 7.04 11.42 -1.08
C ASN A 36 6.33 10.32 -1.88
N TYR A 37 5.53 10.74 -2.86
CA TYR A 37 4.67 9.85 -3.63
C TYR A 37 5.42 8.76 -4.41
N PRO A 38 6.58 9.01 -5.05
CA PRO A 38 7.31 7.96 -5.77
C PRO A 38 7.73 6.79 -4.87
N GLU A 39 8.26 7.10 -3.69
CA GLU A 39 8.65 6.06 -2.73
C GLU A 39 7.41 5.36 -2.15
N ALA A 40 6.33 6.11 -1.86
CA ALA A 40 5.08 5.53 -1.38
C ALA A 40 4.50 4.51 -2.38
N LEU A 41 4.44 4.87 -3.66
CA LEU A 41 3.93 3.99 -4.73
C LEU A 41 4.76 2.71 -4.82
N LYS A 42 6.09 2.83 -4.86
CA LYS A 42 6.99 1.66 -4.89
C LYS A 42 6.73 0.71 -3.73
N ARG A 43 6.55 1.23 -2.51
CA ARG A 43 6.28 0.40 -1.32
C ARG A 43 4.89 -0.23 -1.32
N PHE A 44 3.87 0.47 -1.81
CA PHE A 44 2.54 -0.12 -2.00
C PHE A 44 2.54 -1.20 -3.09
N GLU A 45 3.31 -1.04 -4.17
CA GLU A 45 3.46 -2.07 -5.21
C GLU A 45 4.19 -3.31 -4.67
N GLU A 46 5.27 -3.13 -3.90
CA GLU A 46 5.97 -4.24 -3.23
C GLU A 46 5.03 -4.98 -2.26
N ALA A 47 4.19 -4.28 -1.50
CA ALA A 47 3.19 -4.88 -0.62
C ALA A 47 2.11 -5.63 -1.41
N LEU A 48 1.61 -5.03 -2.50
CA LEU A 48 0.59 -5.61 -3.38
C LEU A 48 1.05 -6.94 -3.97
N GLN A 49 2.30 -7.04 -4.44
CA GLN A 49 2.86 -8.29 -4.97
C GLN A 49 2.90 -9.40 -3.91
N ILE A 50 3.19 -9.06 -2.65
CA ILE A 50 3.19 -10.05 -1.56
C ILE A 50 1.76 -10.47 -1.24
N ASP A 51 0.82 -9.53 -1.16
CA ASP A 51 -0.60 -9.83 -0.95
C ASP A 51 -1.20 -10.65 -2.11
N GLU A 52 -0.65 -10.53 -3.33
CA GLU A 52 -0.93 -11.41 -4.47
C GLU A 52 -0.44 -12.83 -4.26
N GLN A 53 0.80 -13.00 -3.82
CA GLN A 53 1.36 -14.31 -3.51
C GLN A 53 0.60 -15.01 -2.36
N LEU A 54 0.14 -14.25 -1.37
CA LEU A 54 -0.60 -14.76 -0.21
C LEU A 54 -2.09 -14.96 -0.47
N GLY A 55 -2.63 -14.46 -1.59
CA GLY A 55 -4.08 -14.41 -1.81
C GLY A 55 -4.84 -13.48 -0.84
N ASN A 56 -4.15 -12.52 -0.22
CA ASN A 56 -4.72 -11.59 0.75
C ASN A 56 -5.52 -10.47 0.05
N LEU A 57 -6.78 -10.73 -0.29
CA LEU A 57 -7.65 -9.78 -1.00
C LEU A 57 -7.83 -8.45 -0.25
N ARG A 58 -7.84 -8.48 1.09
CA ARG A 58 -7.96 -7.27 1.92
C ARG A 58 -6.73 -6.37 1.80
N GLY A 59 -5.54 -6.98 1.83
CA GLY A 59 -4.28 -6.27 1.63
C GLY A 59 -4.21 -5.63 0.24
N LYS A 60 -4.57 -6.38 -0.80
CA LYS A 60 -4.67 -5.86 -2.18
C LYS A 60 -5.57 -4.63 -2.30
N ALA A 61 -6.80 -4.73 -1.79
CA ALA A 61 -7.76 -3.63 -1.85
C ALA A 61 -7.23 -2.38 -1.14
N THR A 62 -6.55 -2.57 -0.01
CA THR A 62 -5.92 -1.48 0.74
C THR A 62 -4.80 -0.82 -0.06
N CYS A 63 -3.89 -1.61 -0.64
CA CYS A 63 -2.80 -1.09 -1.46
C CYS A 63 -3.31 -0.33 -2.68
N LEU A 64 -4.26 -0.90 -3.43
CA LEU A 64 -4.84 -0.29 -4.62
C LEU A 64 -5.57 1.03 -4.31
N ASN A 65 -6.33 1.07 -3.21
CA ASN A 65 -7.01 2.29 -2.79
C ASN A 65 -6.00 3.42 -2.48
N ASN A 66 -4.91 3.10 -1.77
CA ASN A 66 -3.89 4.08 -1.44
C ASN A 66 -3.10 4.54 -2.67
N ILE A 67 -2.80 3.64 -3.62
CA ILE A 67 -2.17 3.99 -4.90
C ILE A 67 -3.08 4.95 -5.69
N GLY A 68 -4.38 4.65 -5.77
CA GLY A 68 -5.37 5.54 -6.40
C GLY A 68 -5.40 6.93 -5.75
N ALA A 69 -5.45 6.98 -4.42
CA ALA A 69 -5.41 8.25 -3.68
C ALA A 69 -4.14 9.07 -3.94
N ILE A 70 -2.99 8.41 -4.10
CA ILE A 70 -1.73 9.08 -4.45
C ILE A 70 -1.81 9.66 -5.87
N HIS A 71 -2.31 8.91 -6.84
CA HIS A 71 -2.47 9.39 -8.21
C HIS A 71 -3.43 10.59 -8.29
N ASP A 72 -4.55 10.55 -7.56
CA ASP A 72 -5.49 11.68 -7.46
C ASP A 72 -4.81 12.90 -6.84
N ALA A 73 -4.02 12.71 -5.77
CA ALA A 73 -3.25 13.79 -5.17
C ALA A 73 -2.26 14.39 -6.20
N GLN A 74 -1.46 13.57 -6.88
CA GLN A 74 -0.51 14.02 -7.90
C GLN A 74 -1.19 14.74 -9.08
N GLY A 75 -2.34 14.25 -9.53
CA GLY A 75 -3.14 14.89 -10.58
C GLY A 75 -3.70 16.25 -10.16
N ASN A 76 -4.04 16.42 -8.87
CA ASN A 76 -4.46 17.71 -8.32
C ASN A 76 -3.29 18.70 -8.19
N TYR A 77 -2.08 18.24 -7.83
CA TYR A 77 -0.89 19.10 -7.80
C TYR A 77 -0.38 19.48 -9.20
N SER A 78 -0.64 18.65 -10.22
CA SER A 78 -0.19 18.89 -11.60
C SER A 78 -1.12 19.77 -12.43
N LYS A 79 -2.31 20.15 -11.92
CA LYS A 79 -3.22 21.11 -12.57
C LYS A 79 -2.90 22.53 -12.09
N PRO A 80 -2.30 23.42 -12.90
CA PRO A 80 -2.00 24.79 -12.50
C PRO A 80 -3.24 25.71 -12.57
N GLY A 81 -4.40 25.29 -12.05
CA GLY A 81 -5.63 26.04 -12.29
C GLY A 81 -6.85 25.74 -11.44
N THR A 82 -6.81 24.83 -10.45
CA THR A 82 -7.93 24.71 -9.50
C THR A 82 -7.50 25.28 -8.15
N ILE A 83 -7.35 26.61 -8.10
CA ILE A 83 -7.58 27.34 -6.85
C ILE A 83 -8.96 26.87 -6.39
N ARG A 84 -9.03 26.21 -5.24
CA ARG A 84 -10.29 25.94 -4.56
C ARG A 84 -10.87 27.29 -4.13
N ARG A 85 -11.50 28.00 -5.07
CA ARG A 85 -12.41 29.10 -4.75
C ARG A 85 -13.65 28.47 -4.15
N SER A 86 -13.57 28.25 -2.85
CA SER A 86 -14.71 28.17 -1.96
C SER A 86 -14.29 28.81 -0.64
N THR A 87 -13.93 30.09 -0.70
CA THR A 87 -14.54 31.06 0.21
C THR A 87 -16.05 31.05 -0.05
N SER A 88 -16.84 31.21 1.01
CA SER A 88 -18.31 31.19 1.08
C SER A 88 -18.95 29.81 1.24
N ASN A 89 -19.16 29.40 2.49
CA ASN A 89 -20.50 29.44 3.03
C ASN A 89 -20.48 29.52 4.56
N SER A 90 -21.15 30.58 5.05
CA SER A 90 -21.61 30.88 6.41
C SER A 90 -20.54 31.21 7.46
#